data_AF-A0A842P7R0-F1
#
_entry.id   AF-A0A842P7R0-F1
#
_cell.length_a   1.000
_cell.length_b   1.000
_cell.length_c   1.000
_cell.angle_alpha   90.00
_cell.angle_beta   90.00
_cell.angle_gamma   90.00
#
_symmetry.space_group_name_H-M   'P 1'
#
loop_
_entity.id
_entity.type
_entity.pdbx_description
1 polymer ?
#
loop_
_entity_poly.entity_id
_entity_poly.type
_entity_poly.pdbx_seq_one_letter_code
_entity_poly.pdbx_strand_id
1 'polypeptide(L)' 'MIEQEIDMLEKEKERYKREMEKFEEKYSLKSEEFVKKFDTGEMGDDLDFFEWYASVDSYNRVEKRQRLLMENLK' A
#
# COMPACT_ATOMS: atom_id res chain seq x y z
N MET A 1 19.96 -9.94 11.36
CA MET A 1 18.93 -10.76 10.70
C MET A 1 17.55 -10.12 10.79
N ILE A 2 16.92 -10.00 11.97
CA ILE A 2 15.56 -9.39 12.07
C ILE A 2 15.56 -7.88 11.78
N GLU A 3 16.54 -7.12 12.29
CA GLU A 3 16.65 -5.67 11.99
C GLU A 3 16.86 -5.37 10.50
N GLN A 4 17.65 -6.21 9.82
CA GLN A 4 17.86 -6.11 8.37
C GLN A 4 16.57 -6.42 7.61
N GLU A 5 15.77 -7.38 8.07
CA GLU A 5 14.46 -7.66 7.50
C GLU A 5 13.49 -6.48 7.67
N ILE A 6 13.48 -5.83 8.85
CA ILE A 6 12.66 -4.64 9.09
C ILE A 6 13.08 -3.48 8.16
N ASP A 7 14.38 -3.25 7.96
CA ASP A 7 14.89 -2.23 7.03
C ASP A 7 14.49 -2.52 5.58
N MET A 8 14.54 -3.78 5.15
CA MET A 8 14.09 -4.18 3.82
C MET A 8 12.58 -3.97 3.64
N LEU A 9 11.78 -4.31 4.65
CA LEU A 9 10.33 -4.06 4.63
C LEU A 9 10.01 -2.56 4.63
N GLU A 10 10.80 -1.73 5.32
CA GLU A 10 10.62 -0.27 5.27
C GLU A 10 10.85 0.28 3.85
N LYS A 11 11.93 -0.14 3.19
CA LYS A 11 12.24 0.26 1.81
C LYS A 11 11.16 -0.16 0.82
N GLU A 12 10.61 -1.36 1.02
CA GLU A 12 9.51 -1.88 0.22
C GLU A 12 8.20 -1.12 0.46
N LYS A 13 7.87 -0.84 1.72
CA LYS A 13 6.71 -0.01 2.10
C LYS A 13 6.78 1.39 1.46
N GLU A 14 7.95 2.02 1.51
CA GLU A 14 8.18 3.33 0.90
C GLU A 14 8.11 3.30 -0.64
N ARG A 15 8.42 2.15 -1.27
CA ARG A 15 8.20 1.98 -2.72
C ARG A 15 6.70 2.02 -3.05
N TYR A 16 5.89 1.21 -2.37
CA TYR A 16 4.44 1.18 -2.61
C TYR A 16 3.76 2.50 -2.27
N LYS A 17 4.23 3.19 -1.22
CA LYS A 17 3.75 4.53 -0.89
C LYS A 17 3.96 5.53 -2.03
N ARG A 18 5.16 5.54 -2.63
CA ARG A 18 5.44 6.38 -3.81
C ARG A 18 4.63 5.99 -5.05
N GLU A 19 4.29 4.71 -5.21
CA GLU A 19 3.41 4.26 -6.28
C GLU A 19 1.98 4.75 -6.06
N MET A 20 1.46 4.62 -4.84
CA MET A 20 0.16 5.16 -4.43
C MET A 20 0.09 6.68 -4.63
N GLU A 21 1.11 7.44 -4.23
CA GLU A 21 1.16 8.91 -4.39
C GLU A 21 0.97 9.35 -5.84
N LYS A 22 1.50 8.62 -6.82
CA LYS A 22 1.31 8.93 -8.25
C LYS A 22 -0.16 8.83 -8.67
N PHE A 23 -0.87 7.82 -8.17
CA PHE A 23 -2.29 7.67 -8.44
C PHE A 23 -3.12 8.69 -7.66
N GLU A 24 -2.75 8.97 -6.42
CA GLU A 24 -3.39 10.01 -5.61
C GLU A 24 -3.32 11.38 -6.31
N GLU A 25 -2.17 11.72 -6.88
CA GLU A 25 -1.99 12.95 -7.67
C GLU A 25 -2.78 12.90 -8.97
N LYS A 26 -2.66 11.80 -9.74
CA LYS A 26 -3.34 11.63 -11.05
C LYS A 26 -4.86 11.76 -10.94
N TYR A 27 -5.45 11.17 -9.91
CA TYR A 27 -6.90 11.13 -9.72
C TYR A 27 -7.41 12.13 -8.67
N SER A 28 -6.51 12.88 -8.01
CA SER A 28 -6.83 13.81 -6.93
C SER A 28 -7.72 13.17 -5.84
N LEU A 29 -7.39 11.92 -5.47
CA LEU A 29 -8.19 11.08 -4.58
C LEU A 29 -7.24 10.34 -3.63
N LYS A 30 -7.54 10.27 -2.33
CA LYS A 30 -6.70 9.53 -1.39
C LYS A 30 -6.87 8.03 -1.53
N SER A 31 -5.80 7.26 -1.32
CA SER A 31 -5.82 5.80 -1.50
C SER A 31 -6.88 5.11 -0.62
N GLU A 32 -7.11 5.61 0.59
CA GLU A 32 -8.17 5.09 1.48
C GLU A 32 -9.57 5.32 0.93
N GLU A 33 -9.80 6.46 0.27
CA GLU A 33 -11.09 6.78 -0.36
C GLU A 33 -11.25 6.02 -1.67
N PHE A 34 -10.17 5.86 -2.43
CA PHE A 34 -10.12 5.03 -3.63
C PHE A 34 -10.53 3.59 -3.33
N VAL A 35 -9.93 2.93 -2.32
CA VAL A 35 -10.27 1.54 -1.98
C VAL A 35 -11.75 1.40 -1.61
N LYS A 36 -12.31 2.32 -0.83
CA LYS A 36 -13.74 2.31 -0.49
C LYS A 36 -14.63 2.35 -1.74
N LYS A 37 -14.32 3.24 -2.69
CA LYS A 37 -15.07 3.37 -3.95
C LYS A 37 -14.86 2.17 -4.88
N PHE A 38 -13.65 1.62 -4.90
CA PHE A 38 -13.32 0.46 -5.72
C PHE A 38 -14.08 -0.77 -5.24
N ASP A 39 -14.13 -1.00 -3.93
CA ASP A 39 -14.85 -2.12 -3.31
C ASP A 39 -16.38 -2.00 -3.48
N THR A 40 -16.94 -0.78 -3.57
CA THR A 40 -18.37 -0.58 -3.86
C THR A 40 -18.72 -0.67 -5.35
N GLY A 41 -17.73 -0.84 -6.24
CA GLY A 41 -17.91 -0.85 -7.68
C GLY A 41 -18.23 0.53 -8.27
N GLU A 42 -17.96 1.60 -7.52
CA GLU A 42 -18.08 2.99 -8.00
C GLU A 42 -16.90 3.41 -8.89
N MET A 43 -15.80 2.66 -8.80
CA MET A 43 -14.68 2.79 -9.73
C MET A 43 -14.94 1.91 -10.96
N GLY A 44 -14.54 2.39 -12.14
CA GLY A 44 -14.61 1.63 -13.37
C GLY A 44 -13.60 0.48 -13.42
N ASP A 45 -13.36 -0.03 -14.62
CA ASP A 45 -12.46 -1.14 -14.92
C ASP A 45 -11.13 -0.69 -15.54
N ASP A 46 -10.72 0.56 -15.29
CA ASP A 46 -9.43 1.06 -15.75
C ASP A 46 -8.28 0.27 -15.12
N LEU A 47 -7.27 -0.06 -15.92
CA LEU A 47 -6.08 -0.78 -15.48
C LEU A 47 -5.40 -0.07 -14.30
N ASP A 48 -5.40 1.26 -14.33
CA ASP A 48 -4.88 2.10 -13.25
C ASP A 48 -5.50 1.76 -11.88
N PHE A 49 -6.81 1.46 -11.83
CA PHE A 49 -7.48 1.14 -10.57
C PHE A 49 -7.03 -0.22 -10.03
N PHE A 50 -6.83 -1.21 -10.89
CA PHE A 50 -6.29 -2.51 -10.46
C PHE A 50 -4.85 -2.38 -9.96
N GLU A 51 -4.01 -1.61 -10.66
CA GLU A 51 -2.63 -1.35 -10.25
C GLU A 51 -2.55 -0.57 -8.93
N TRP A 52 -3.42 0.43 -8.76
CA TRP A 52 -3.49 1.20 -7.53
C TRP A 52 -3.97 0.32 -6.37
N TYR A 53 -5.03 -0.47 -6.56
CA TYR A 53 -5.52 -1.41 -5.54
C TYR A 53 -4.44 -2.40 -5.12
N ALA A 54 -3.73 -3.00 -6.08
CA ALA A 54 -2.63 -3.92 -5.82
C ALA A 54 -1.49 -3.26 -5.04
N SER A 55 -1.23 -1.97 -5.29
CA SER A 55 -0.23 -1.17 -4.56
C SER A 55 -0.64 -0.94 -3.10
N VAL A 56 -1.90 -0.58 -2.86
CA VAL A 56 -2.45 -0.39 -1.50
C VAL A 56 -2.45 -1.71 -0.72
N ASP A 57 -2.92 -2.79 -1.33
CA ASP A 57 -2.95 -4.12 -0.73
C ASP A 57 -1.53 -4.63 -0.40
N SER A 58 -0.56 -4.39 -1.29
CA SER A 58 0.84 -4.72 -1.04
C SER A 58 1.45 -3.89 0.10
N TYR A 59 1.19 -2.59 0.14
CA TYR A 59 1.58 -1.72 1.26
C TYR A 59 1.07 -2.27 2.59
N ASN A 60 -0.23 -2.59 2.67
CA ASN A 60 -0.88 -3.08 3.89
C ASN A 60 -0.29 -4.41 4.37
N ARG A 61 0.05 -5.32 3.46
CA ARG A 61 0.72 -6.58 3.81
C ARG A 61 2.11 -6.37 4.39
N VAL A 62 2.90 -5.51 3.76
CA VAL A 62 4.27 -5.19 4.19
C VAL A 62 4.24 -4.52 5.56
N GLU A 63 3.36 -3.52 5.73
CA GLU A 63 3.17 -2.81 7.00
C GLU A 63 2.73 -3.77 8.12
N LYS A 64 1.77 -4.68 7.84
CA LYS A 64 1.34 -5.70 8.80
C LYS A 64 2.48 -6.62 9.22
N ARG A 65 3.29 -7.11 8.26
CA ARG A 65 4.45 -7.96 8.57
C ARG A 65 5.48 -7.20 9.41
N GLN A 66 5.81 -5.98 9.01
CA GLN A 66 6.75 -5.14 9.74
C GLN A 66 6.31 -4.92 11.19
N ARG A 67 5.01 -4.61 11.40
CA ARG A 67 4.39 -4.44 12.73
C ARG A 67 4.55 -5.68 13.60
N LEU A 68 4.23 -6.87 13.08
CA LEU A 68 4.35 -8.14 13.80
C LEU A 68 5.80 -8.44 14.20
N LEU A 69 6.78 -8.15 13.33
CA LEU A 69 8.19 -8.32 13.66
C LEU A 69 8.65 -7.37 14.77
N MET A 70 8.18 -6.11 14.73
CA MET A 70 8.49 -5.12 15.77
C MET A 70 7.84 -5.44 17.11
N GLU A 71 6.63 -5.99 17.13
CA GLU A 71 5.93 -6.42 18.34
C GLU A 71 6.62 -7.61 19.02
N ASN A 72 7.13 -8.57 18.24
CA ASN A 72 7.87 -9.73 18.76
C ASN A 72 9.26 -9.39 19.33
N LEU A 73 9.75 -8.17 19.12
CA LEU A 73 11.00 -7.66 19.69
C LEU A 73 10.80 -6.93 21.03
N LYS A 74 9.55 -6.65 21.43
CA LYS A 74 9.21 -6.07 22.74
C LYS A 74 9.04 -7.14 23.79
#